data_AF-A0A3E2N8P7-F1
#
_entry.id   AF-A0A3E2N8P7-F1
#
_cell.length_a   1.000
_cell.length_b   1.000
_cell.length_c   1.000
_cell.angle_alpha   90.00
_cell.angle_beta   90.00
_cell.angle_gamma   90.00
#
_symmetry.space_group_name_H-M   'P 1'
#
loop_
_entity.id
_entity.type
_entity.pdbx_description
1 polymer ?
#
loop_
_entity_poly.entity_id
_entity_poly.type
_entity_poly.pdbx_seq_one_letter_code
_entity_poly.pdbx_strand_id
1 'polypeptide(L)' 'MACDYSKLRGKIKEVFGTQDAFAEAIGIGRVSLSQRLTGKLDFTQNEINSACESLGIDKSEIPIYFFMEKV' A
#
# COMPACT_ATOMS: atom_id res chain seq x y z
N MET A 1 12.48 7.37 -10.12
CA MET A 1 12.70 6.41 -9.03
C MET A 1 11.41 5.64 -8.83
N ALA A 2 11.45 4.31 -8.74
CA ALA A 2 10.28 3.50 -8.40
C ALA A 2 10.39 3.06 -6.94
N CYS A 3 9.40 3.37 -6.11
CA CYS A 3 9.31 2.87 -4.75
C CYS A 3 9.07 1.36 -4.76
N ASP A 4 9.76 0.61 -3.90
CA ASP A 4 9.61 -0.84 -3.82
C ASP A 4 8.46 -1.20 -2.86
N TYR A 5 7.28 -1.44 -3.43
CA TYR A 5 6.09 -1.84 -2.68
C TYR A 5 6.00 -3.36 -2.41
N SER A 6 7.11 -4.11 -2.55
CA SER A 6 7.08 -5.58 -2.37
C SER A 6 6.66 -5.98 -0.96
N LYS A 7 7.15 -5.25 0.07
CA LYS A 7 6.78 -5.48 1.47
C LYS A 7 5.29 -5.19 1.71
N LEU A 8 4.80 -4.07 1.18
CA LEU A 8 3.39 -3.69 1.29
C LEU A 8 2.49 -4.73 0.62
N ARG A 9 2.88 -5.22 -0.56
CA ARG A 9 2.15 -6.27 -1.29
C ARG A 9 2.10 -7.58 -0.53
N GLY A 10 3.19 -7.96 0.15
CA GLY A 10 3.24 -9.11 1.06
C GLY A 10 2.24 -8.94 2.20
N LYS A 11 2.30 -7.82 2.92
CA LYS A 11 1.42 -7.51 4.05
C LYS A 11 -0.06 -7.50 3.63
N ILE A 12 -0.39 -6.89 2.49
CA ILE A 12 -1.74 -6.90 1.93
C ILE A 12 -2.23 -8.34 1.71
N LYS A 13 -1.38 -9.21 1.16
CA LYS A 13 -1.74 -10.62 0.94
C LYS A 13 -1.90 -11.38 2.27
N GLU A 14 -1.13 -11.06 3.29
CA GLU A 14 -1.24 -11.69 4.61
C GLU A 14 -2.49 -11.25 5.37
N VAL A 15 -2.87 -9.97 5.28
CA VAL A 15 -4.02 -9.40 6.03
C VAL A 15 -5.33 -9.55 5.25
N PHE A 16 -5.35 -9.15 3.97
CA PHE A 16 -6.55 -9.11 3.12
C PHE A 16 -6.67 -10.29 2.16
N GLY A 17 -5.61 -11.10 1.99
CA GLY A 17 -5.57 -12.20 1.02
C GLY A 17 -5.40 -11.73 -0.43
N THR A 18 -6.10 -10.68 -0.84
CA THR A 18 -6.10 -10.13 -2.19
C THR A 18 -5.91 -8.61 -2.18
N GLN A 19 -5.30 -8.09 -3.25
CA GLN A 19 -5.24 -6.63 -3.48
C GLN A 19 -6.63 -6.02 -3.64
N ASP A 20 -7.58 -6.84 -4.05
CA ASP A 20 -8.97 -6.51 -4.26
C ASP A 20 -9.68 -6.03 -3.00
N ALA A 21 -9.68 -6.91 -2.00
CA ALA A 21 -10.27 -6.65 -0.69
C ALA A 21 -9.58 -5.45 -0.01
N PHE A 22 -8.28 -5.28 -0.23
CA PHE A 22 -7.57 -4.11 0.27
C PHE A 22 -8.00 -2.82 -0.44
N ALA A 23 -8.20 -2.83 -1.76
CA ALA A 23 -8.70 -1.68 -2.50
C ALA A 23 -10.09 -1.27 -2.01
N GLU A 24 -10.97 -2.25 -1.77
CA GLU A 24 -12.30 -2.03 -1.19
C GLU A 24 -12.22 -1.47 0.23
N ALA A 25 -11.32 -1.99 1.07
CA ALA A 25 -11.13 -1.55 2.45
C ALA A 25 -10.68 -0.09 2.56
N ILE A 26 -9.78 0.36 1.67
CA ILE A 26 -9.32 1.77 1.64
C ILE A 26 -10.17 2.66 0.72
N GLY A 27 -11.23 2.12 0.11
CA GLY A 27 -12.18 2.88 -0.72
C GLY A 27 -11.63 3.34 -2.07
N ILE A 28 -10.69 2.61 -2.68
CA ILE A 28 -10.12 2.94 -3.99
C ILE A 28 -10.42 1.88 -5.03
N GLY A 29 -10.32 2.26 -6.31
CA GLY A 29 -10.44 1.30 -7.41
C GLY A 29 -9.24 0.36 -7.47
N ARG A 30 -9.50 -0.92 -7.81
CA ARG A 30 -8.47 -1.96 -8.07
C ARG A 30 -7.36 -1.46 -9.01
N VAL A 31 -7.76 -0.74 -10.07
CA VAL A 31 -6.83 -0.18 -11.07
C VAL A 31 -5.94 0.89 -10.45
N SER A 32 -6.50 1.80 -9.64
CA SER A 32 -5.76 2.85 -8.93
C SER A 32 -4.75 2.23 -7.97
N LEU A 33 -5.17 1.22 -7.20
CA LEU A 33 -4.27 0.48 -6.32
C LEU A 33 -3.12 -0.16 -7.10
N SER A 34 -3.43 -0.85 -8.19
CA SER A 34 -2.42 -1.51 -9.02
C SER A 34 -1.41 -0.50 -9.57
N GLN A 35 -1.85 0.66 -10.06
CA GLN A 35 -0.97 1.71 -10.56
C GLN A 35 -0.01 2.19 -9.46
N ARG A 36 -0.48 2.30 -8.22
CA ARG A 36 0.38 2.69 -7.10
C ARG A 36 1.39 1.64 -6.70
N LEU A 37 0.96 0.39 -6.59
CA LEU A 37 1.86 -0.72 -6.29
C LEU A 37 2.89 -0.96 -7.40
N THR A 38 2.62 -0.50 -8.62
CA THR A 38 3.57 -0.53 -9.74
C THR A 38 4.49 0.70 -9.75
N GLY A 39 4.28 1.68 -8.87
CA GLY A 39 5.03 2.94 -8.84
C GLY A 39 4.66 3.92 -9.97
N LYS A 40 3.51 3.74 -10.64
CA LYS A 40 2.98 4.69 -11.62
C LYS A 40 2.26 5.87 -10.98
N LEU A 41 1.72 5.66 -9.78
CA LEU A 41 1.04 6.66 -8.98
C LEU A 41 1.58 6.60 -7.56
N ASP A 42 1.65 7.75 -6.90
CA ASP A 42 1.97 7.82 -5.49
C ASP A 42 0.72 7.57 -4.63
N PHE A 43 0.94 7.05 -3.42
CA PHE A 43 -0.11 7.00 -2.41
C PHE A 43 -0.30 8.38 -1.79
N THR A 44 -1.55 8.82 -1.67
CA THR A 44 -1.85 10.05 -0.92
C THR A 44 -1.78 9.78 0.58
N GLN A 45 -1.54 10.83 1.37
CA GLN A 45 -1.48 10.72 2.82
C GLN A 45 -2.75 10.11 3.43
N ASN A 46 -3.93 10.38 2.86
CA ASN A 46 -5.19 9.80 3.33
C ASN A 46 -5.25 8.28 3.12
N GLU A 47 -4.72 7.82 2.00
CA GLU A 47 -4.69 6.41 1.64
C GLU A 47 -3.63 5.65 2.42
N ILE A 48 -2.49 6.28 2.69
CA ILE A 48 -1.47 5.72 3.58
C ILE A 48 -2.07 5.52 4.98
N ASN A 49 -2.75 6.52 5.54
CA ASN A 49 -3.40 6.37 6.85
C ASN A 49 -4.46 5.26 6.84
N SER A 50 -5.37 5.28 5.87
CA SER A 50 -6.42 4.27 5.73
C SER A 50 -5.83 2.86 5.56
N ALA A 51 -4.75 2.74 4.78
CA ALA A 51 -4.03 1.49 4.60
C ALA A 51 -3.36 1.03 5.88
N CYS A 52 -2.75 1.93 6.65
CA CYS A 52 -2.09 1.58 7.90
C CYS A 52 -3.09 1.14 8.97
N GLU A 53 -4.23 1.82 9.08
CA GLU A 53 -5.33 1.41 9.97
C GLU A 53 -5.90 0.05 9.54
N SER A 54 -6.09 -0.15 8.24
CA SER A 54 -6.61 -1.40 7.66
C SER A 54 -5.65 -2.59 7.80
N LEU A 55 -4.34 -2.35 7.61
CA LEU A 55 -3.29 -3.37 7.65
C LEU A 55 -2.70 -3.56 9.06
N GLY A 56 -3.07 -2.70 10.01
CA GLY A 56 -2.46 -2.65 11.34
C GLY A 56 -0.96 -2.33 11.29
N ILE A 57 -0.53 -1.47 10.36
CA ILE A 57 0.86 -1.02 10.25
C ILE A 57 1.10 0.11 11.25
N ASP A 58 2.14 -0.02 12.06
CA ASP A 58 2.52 1.05 12.97
C ASP A 58 3.01 2.28 12.20
N LYS A 59 2.71 3.48 12.71
CA LYS A 59 3.11 4.74 12.07
C LYS A 59 4.63 4.84 11.87
N SER A 60 5.40 4.19 12.73
CA SER A 60 6.87 4.12 12.65
C SER A 60 7.35 3.29 11.47
N GLU A 61 6.55 2.33 11.00
CA GLU A 61 6.90 1.45 9.88
C GLU A 61 6.40 1.97 8.52
N ILE A 62 5.52 2.97 8.50
CA ILE A 62 5.08 3.66 7.26
C ILE A 62 6.22 3.92 6.27
N PRO A 63 7.35 4.55 6.66
CA PRO A 63 8.48 4.77 5.76
C PRO A 63 9.03 3.48 5.14
N ILE A 64 8.99 2.37 5.86
CA ILE A 64 9.49 1.06 5.41
C ILE A 64 8.57 0.44 4.35
N TYR A 65 7.28 0.71 4.39
CA TYR A 65 6.30 0.15 3.46
C TYR A 65 6.00 1.06 2.26
N PHE A 66 5.97 2.37 2.47
CA PHE A 66 5.52 3.35 1.46
C PHE A 66 6.64 4.19 0.86
N PHE A 67 7.75 4.37 1.58
CA PHE A 67 8.88 5.22 1.19
C PHE A 67 10.17 4.43 1.00
N MET A 68 10.07 3.11 0.81
CA MET A 68 11.23 2.27 0.52
C MET A 68 11.70 2.52 -0.91
N GLU A 69 12.83 3.20 -1.06
CA GLU A 69 13.47 3.38 -2.36
C GLU A 69 14.07 2.05 -2.83
N LYS A 70 13.77 1.70 -4.09
CA LYS A 70 14.45 0.58 -4.76
C LYS A 70 15.87 1.04 -5.10
N VAL A 71 16.85 0.53 -4.34
CA VAL A 71 18.29 0.73 -4.59
C VAL A 71 18.75 -0.09 -5.79
#